data_AF-A0A5E4K7A6-F1
#
_entry.id   AF-A0A5E4K7A6-F1
#
_cell.length_a   1.000
_cell.length_b   1.000
_cell.length_c   1.000
_cell.angle_alpha   90.00
_cell.angle_beta   90.00
_cell.angle_gamma   90.00
#
_symmetry.space_group_name_H-M   'P 1'
#
loop_
_entity.id
_entity.type
_entity.pdbx_description
1 polymer ?
#
loop_
_entity_poly.entity_id
_entity_poly.type
_entity_poly.pdbx_seq_one_letter_code
_entity_poly.pdbx_strand_id
1 'polypeptide(L)' 'MSEITTIPVTKEVRDMLKSYGSKGETYDNILRRIMKQVDIEDFMERQYRRLQEKDKFVSLDEI' A
#
# COMPACT_ATOMS: atom_id res chain seq x y z
N MET A 1 3.80 23.96 -1.21
CA MET A 1 4.09 23.28 0.06
C MET A 1 2.90 22.43 0.38
N SER A 2 3.08 21.14 0.65
CA SER A 2 2.01 20.24 1.09
C SER A 2 1.48 20.73 2.44
N GLU A 3 0.16 20.78 2.64
CA GLU A 3 -0.41 21.07 3.96
C GLU A 3 0.00 19.96 4.94
N ILE A 4 0.64 20.35 6.05
CA ILE A 4 1.06 19.41 7.09
C ILE A 4 -0.10 19.23 8.05
N THR A 5 -0.46 17.98 8.30
CA THR A 5 -1.48 17.61 9.29
C THR A 5 -0.84 16.85 10.44
N THR A 6 -1.55 16.74 11.57
CA THR A 6 -1.08 15.99 12.74
C THR A 6 -1.94 14.75 12.94
N ILE A 7 -1.29 13.61 13.13
CA ILE A 7 -1.96 12.33 13.41
C ILE A 7 -1.61 11.94 14.86
N PRO A 8 -2.58 11.89 15.77
CA PRO A 8 -2.33 11.41 17.13
C PRO A 8 -2.07 9.89 17.11
N VAL A 9 -0.96 9.47 17.71
CA VAL A 9 -0.59 8.05 17.86
C VAL A 9 -0.03 7.80 19.25
N THR A 10 -0.05 6.55 19.69
CA THR A 10 0.62 6.17 20.95
C THR A 10 2.14 6.27 20.79
N LYS A 11 2.86 6.40 21.92
CA LYS A 11 4.32 6.42 21.92
C LYS A 11 4.91 5.14 21.31
N GLU A 12 4.28 4.01 21.61
CA GLU A 12 4.65 2.69 21.08
C GLU A 12 4.57 2.65 19.55
N VAL A 13 3.44 3.09 18.97
CA VAL A 13 3.28 3.14 17.51
C VAL A 13 4.29 4.08 16.86
N ARG A 14 4.55 5.24 17.47
CA ARG A 14 5.59 6.16 16.98
C ARG A 14 6.97 5.50 16.98
N ASP A 15 7.31 4.74 18.02
CA ASP A 15 8.62 4.10 18.13
C ASP A 15 8.74 2.89 17.19
N MET A 16 7.64 2.17 16.91
CA MET A 16 7.56 1.24 15.78
C MET A 16 7.78 1.94 14.43
N LEU A 17 7.14 3.08 14.19
CA LEU A 17 7.35 3.84 12.95
C LEU A 17 8.82 4.22 12.74
N LYS A 18 9.54 4.56 13.82
CA LYS A 18 10.98 4.84 13.75
C LYS A 18 11.80 3.61 13.35
N SER A 19 11.43 2.42 13.81
CA SER A 19 12.19 1.21 13.49
C SER A 19 12.09 0.82 12.01
N TYR A 20 11.01 1.24 11.33
CA TYR A 20 10.87 1.09 9.88
C TYR A 20 11.68 2.12 9.08
N GLY A 21 12.10 3.23 9.68
CA GLY A 21 12.80 4.31 8.99
C GLY A 21 14.29 4.05 8.78
N SER A 22 14.83 4.56 7.66
CA SER A 22 16.29 4.68 7.46
C SER A 22 16.80 6.07 7.86
N LYS A 23 18.12 6.22 8.08
CA LYS A 23 18.71 7.51 8.47
C LYS A 23 18.39 8.59 7.42
N GLY A 24 17.74 9.67 7.86
CA GLY A 24 17.32 10.80 7.00
C GLY A 24 15.93 10.66 6.39
N GLU A 25 15.21 9.57 6.66
CA GLU A 25 13.84 9.35 6.20
C GLU A 25 12.82 10.03 7.12
N THR A 26 11.79 10.66 6.54
CA THR A 26 10.70 11.30 7.30
C THR A 26 9.56 10.31 7.58
N TYR A 27 8.71 10.61 8.57
CA TYR A 27 7.51 9.80 8.80
C TYR A 27 6.57 9.77 7.59
N ASP A 28 6.47 10.86 6.81
CA ASP A 28 5.66 10.90 5.59
C ASP A 28 6.18 9.90 4.54
N ASN A 29 7.51 9.78 4.39
CA ASN A 29 8.13 8.80 3.50
C ASN A 29 7.84 7.36 3.96
N ILE A 30 8.01 7.08 5.25
CA ILE A 30 7.77 5.75 5.84
C ILE A 30 6.32 5.34 5.63
N LEU A 31 5.38 6.23 5.95
CA LEU A 31 3.95 5.99 5.81
C LEU A 31 3.56 5.75 4.34
N ARG A 32 4.07 6.57 3.39
CA ARG A 32 3.84 6.36 1.95
C ARG A 32 4.39 5.03 1.45
N ARG A 33 5.55 4.60 1.93
CA ARG A 33 6.14 3.31 1.54
C ARG A 33 5.28 2.15 2.02
N ILE A 34 4.86 2.18 3.28
CA ILE A 34 3.99 1.15 3.86
C ILE A 34 2.64 1.11 3.12
N MET A 35 2.01 2.26 2.89
CA MET A 35 0.74 2.33 2.14
C MET A 35 0.87 1.75 0.73
N LYS A 36 1.96 2.06 0.01
CA LYS A 36 2.21 1.48 -1.33
C LYS A 36 2.37 -0.03 -1.29
N GLN A 37 2.97 -0.59 -0.24
CA GLN A 37 3.11 -2.05 -0.11
C GLN A 37 1.74 -2.71 0.10
N VAL A 38 0.90 -2.14 0.95
CA VAL A 38 -0.47 -2.62 1.18
C VAL A 38 -1.31 -2.51 -0.09
N ASP A 39 -1.24 -1.38 -0.81
CA ASP A 39 -1.95 -1.20 -2.08
C ASP A 39 -1.57 -2.25 -3.12
N ILE A 40 -0.29 -2.65 -3.18
CA ILE A 40 0.18 -3.70 -4.08
C ILE A 40 -0.38 -5.05 -3.67
N GLU A 41 -0.38 -5.39 -2.38
CA GLU A 41 -0.90 -6.66 -1.88
C GLU A 41 -2.40 -6.80 -2.13
N ASP A 42 -3.19 -5.78 -1.80
CA ASP A 42 -4.63 -5.70 -2.06
C ASP A 42 -4.94 -5.69 -3.57
N PHE A 43 -4.09 -5.03 -4.36
CA PHE A 43 -4.22 -5.04 -5.82
C PHE A 43 -3.99 -6.45 -6.37
N MET A 44 -2.94 -7.13 -5.92
CA MET A 44 -2.60 -8.48 -6.35
C MET A 44 -3.69 -9.48 -5.94
N GLU A 45 -4.22 -9.40 -4.72
CA GLU A 45 -5.34 -10.25 -4.29
C GLU A 45 -6.57 -10.06 -5.18
N ARG A 46 -6.91 -8.80 -5.50
CA ARG A 46 -8.00 -8.48 -6.44
C ARG A 46 -7.75 -9.05 -7.83
N GLN A 47 -6.53 -8.97 -8.36
CA GLN A 47 -6.19 -9.55 -9.66
C GLN A 47 -6.28 -11.09 -9.64
N TYR A 48 -5.75 -11.74 -8.60
CA TYR A 48 -5.86 -13.19 -8.45
C TYR A 48 -7.31 -13.64 -8.40
N ARG A 49 -8.19 -12.92 -7.69
CA ARG A 49 -9.62 -13.21 -7.65
C ARG A 49 -10.25 -13.15 -9.05
N ARG A 50 -9.93 -12.13 -9.85
CA ARG A 50 -10.39 -12.02 -11.23
C ARG A 50 -9.87 -13.15 -12.12
N LEU A 51 -8.61 -13.54 -11.96
CA LEU A 51 -8.02 -14.66 -12.70
C LEU A 51 -8.63 -16.03 -12.36
N GLN A 52 -9.25 -16.19 -11.19
CA GLN A 52 -9.99 -17.40 -10.82
C GLN A 52 -11.36 -17.48 -11.51
N GLU A 53 -11.91 -16.36 -12.00
CA GLU A 53 -13.15 -16.33 -12.77
C GLU A 53 -12.90 -16.70 -14.24
N LYS A 54 -12.21 -17.83 -14.48
CA LYS A 54 -11.74 -18.25 -15.80
C LYS A 54 -12.85 -18.37 -16.85
N ASP A 55 -14.06 -18.69 -16.41
CA ASP A 55 -15.24 -18.87 -17.26
C ASP A 55 -15.78 -17.55 -17.84
N LYS A 56 -15.26 -16.39 -17.42
CA LYS A 56 -15.66 -15.07 -17.94
C LYS A 56 -14.67 -14.46 -18.92
N PHE A 57 -13.54 -15.11 -19.19
CA PHE A 57 -12.61 -14.62 -20.21
C PHE A 57 -13.14 -14.95 -21.60
N VAL A 58 -13.29 -13.92 -22.43
CA VAL A 58 -13.60 -14.03 -23.86
C VAL A 58 -12.29 -13.96 -24.63
N SER A 59 -12.13 -14.76 -25.69
CA SER A 59 -10.91 -14.67 -26.49
C SER A 59 -10.85 -13.34 -27.22
N LEU A 60 -9.65 -12.76 -27.35
CA LEU A 60 -9.46 -11.55 -28.16
C LEU A 60 -9.69 -11.82 -29.65
N ASP A 61 -9.66 -13.08 -30.07
CA ASP A 61 -9.97 -13.51 -31.44
C ASP A 61 -11.49 -13.58 -31.70
N GLU A 62 -12.33 -13.44 -30.67
CA GLU A 62 -13.79 -13.43 -30.75
C GLU A 62 -14.39 -12.01 -30.81
N ILE A 63 -13.54 -10.97 -30.91
CA ILE A 63 -13.92 -9.55 -31.01
C ILE A 63 -13.55 -8.99 -32.39
#